data_AF-A0A2I0WJ55-F1
#
_entry.id   AF-A0A2I0WJ55-F1
#
_cell.length_a   1.000
_cell.length_b   1.000
_cell.length_c   1.000
_cell.angle_alpha   90.00
_cell.angle_beta   90.00
_cell.angle_gamma   90.00
#
_symmetry.space_group_name_H-M   'P 1'
#
loop_
_entity.id
_entity.type
_entity.pdbx_description
1 polymer ?
#
loop_
_entity_poly.entity_id
_entity_poly.type
_entity_poly.pdbx_seq_one_letter_code
_entity_poly.pdbx_strand_id
1 'polypeptide(L)'
;MKALVSKNLLGHLNMDVKISIAYFLNEITRITTLDAPYDDDIMNEIFELIVGAFKSLDELSSRSFLKRVSIIEDIAKVLTCVLMLDIDCDDLILKMFQHFLKKIRSKHFDTIFSLMECIMTIILQEIESISTQLLSCLLDGVKVVEKKHMKGLDDTIVGSKIIIWWLDDQRFYDDIIDSFDQSTRTHKIV
;
A
#
# COMPACT_ATOMS: atom_id res chain seq x y z
N MET A 1 -21.43 11.34 9.82
CA MET A 1 -20.11 10.71 9.93
C MET A 1 -19.89 9.90 11.20
N LYS A 2 -20.32 10.36 12.38
CA LYS A 2 -20.24 9.58 13.65
C LYS A 2 -20.75 8.13 13.58
N ALA A 3 -21.71 7.82 12.70
CA ALA A 3 -22.18 6.45 12.48
C ALA A 3 -21.14 5.54 11.77
N LEU A 4 -20.33 6.10 10.86
CA LEU A 4 -19.29 5.39 10.11
C LEU A 4 -18.02 5.19 10.93
N VAL A 5 -17.73 6.13 11.82
CA VAL A 5 -16.64 6.09 12.81
C VAL A 5 -17.13 5.46 14.12
N SER A 6 -18.21 4.68 14.09
CA SER A 6 -18.67 3.99 15.30
C SER A 6 -17.72 2.83 15.62
N LYS A 7 -17.37 2.66 16.90
CA LYS A 7 -16.49 1.56 17.38
C LYS A 7 -16.91 0.17 16.87
N ASN A 8 -18.20 -0.02 16.62
CA ASN A 8 -18.75 -1.27 16.07
C ASN A 8 -18.35 -1.51 14.61
N LEU A 9 -18.26 -0.47 13.78
CA LEU A 9 -17.81 -0.57 12.38
C LEU A 9 -16.29 -0.70 12.30
N LEU A 10 -15.56 0.08 13.10
CA LEU A 10 -14.10 0.05 13.17
C LEU A 10 -13.57 -1.30 13.70
N GLY A 11 -14.30 -1.91 14.64
CA GLY A 11 -13.98 -3.20 15.25
C GLY A 11 -14.40 -4.43 14.44
N HIS A 12 -14.98 -4.29 13.25
CA HIS A 12 -15.59 -5.40 12.52
C HIS A 12 -14.61 -6.55 12.23
N LEU A 13 -15.04 -7.81 12.39
CA LEU A 13 -14.15 -8.97 12.23
C LEU A 13 -13.78 -9.24 10.76
N ASN A 14 -14.66 -8.88 9.83
CA ASN A 14 -14.42 -9.04 8.39
C ASN A 14 -13.51 -7.93 7.84
N MET A 15 -12.39 -8.33 7.23
CA MET A 15 -11.35 -7.46 6.70
C MET A 15 -11.79 -6.69 5.44
N ASP A 16 -12.61 -7.31 4.57
CA ASP A 16 -13.15 -6.64 3.36
C ASP A 16 -14.11 -5.48 3.74
N VAL A 17 -14.85 -5.65 4.85
CA VAL A 17 -15.71 -4.60 5.41
C VAL A 17 -14.85 -3.44 5.91
N LYS A 18 -13.79 -3.73 6.68
CA LYS A 18 -12.84 -2.72 7.16
C LYS A 18 -12.19 -1.94 6.02
N ILE A 19 -11.72 -2.62 4.97
CA ILE A 19 -11.14 -1.95 3.79
C ILE A 19 -12.18 -1.10 3.08
N SER A 20 -13.43 -1.56 2.98
CA SER A 20 -14.49 -0.77 2.34
C SER A 20 -14.81 0.50 3.12
N ILE A 21 -14.77 0.43 4.45
CA ILE A 21 -14.93 1.59 5.33
C ILE A 21 -13.73 2.53 5.18
N ALA A 22 -12.50 2.00 5.22
CA ALA A 22 -11.28 2.78 5.02
C ALA A 22 -11.30 3.52 3.67
N TYR A 23 -11.68 2.82 2.59
CA TYR A 23 -11.84 3.40 1.26
C TYR A 23 -12.85 4.55 1.27
N PHE A 24 -14.05 4.31 1.82
CA PHE A 24 -15.09 5.34 1.86
C PHE A 24 -14.68 6.56 2.70
N LEU A 25 -14.02 6.36 3.83
CA LEU A 25 -13.53 7.45 4.68
C LEU A 25 -12.39 8.22 3.99
N ASN A 26 -11.49 7.52 3.30
CA ASN A 26 -10.43 8.14 2.50
C ASN A 26 -11.00 9.06 1.40
N GLU A 27 -12.05 8.61 0.69
CA GLU A 27 -12.76 9.42 -0.30
C GLU A 27 -13.37 10.68 0.31
N ILE A 28 -13.99 10.56 1.49
CA ILE A 28 -14.55 11.70 2.22
C ILE A 28 -13.45 12.68 2.59
N THR A 29 -12.38 12.21 3.23
CA THR A 29 -11.24 13.05 3.64
C THR A 29 -10.65 13.79 2.44
N ARG A 30 -10.58 13.16 1.27
CA ARG A 30 -10.16 13.82 0.01
C ARG A 30 -11.12 14.93 -0.41
N ILE A 31 -12.43 14.70 -0.34
CA ILE A 31 -13.46 15.64 -0.83
C ILE A 31 -13.64 16.84 0.12
N THR A 32 -13.53 16.62 1.43
CA THR A 32 -13.81 17.68 2.41
C THR A 32 -12.72 18.74 2.52
N THR A 33 -11.64 18.62 1.74
CA THR A 33 -10.45 19.49 1.75
C THR A 33 -9.71 19.48 3.09
N LEU A 34 -8.39 19.65 3.02
CA LEU A 34 -7.42 19.49 4.12
C LEU A 34 -7.54 20.56 5.23
N ASP A 35 -8.62 21.35 5.28
CA ASP A 35 -8.94 22.21 6.43
C ASP A 35 -9.70 21.33 7.44
N ALA A 36 -8.94 20.68 8.33
CA ALA A 36 -9.39 19.67 9.31
C ALA A 36 -10.90 19.74 9.65
N PRO A 37 -11.75 18.94 8.96
CA PRO A 37 -13.19 18.95 9.21
C PRO A 37 -13.56 18.13 10.46
N TYR A 38 -12.60 17.41 11.03
CA TYR A 38 -12.76 16.50 12.15
C TYR A 38 -11.74 16.79 13.24
N ASP A 39 -12.12 16.44 14.45
CA ASP A 39 -11.24 16.41 15.61
C ASP A 39 -10.09 15.41 15.41
N ASP A 40 -8.91 15.71 15.95
CA ASP A 40 -7.69 14.91 15.75
C ASP A 40 -7.87 13.46 16.18
N ASP A 41 -8.67 13.20 17.23
CA ASP A 41 -9.00 11.84 17.67
C ASP A 41 -9.72 11.04 16.57
N ILE A 42 -10.65 11.70 15.86
CA ILE A 42 -11.41 11.10 14.76
C ILE A 42 -10.50 10.87 13.56
N MET A 43 -9.61 11.82 13.26
CA MET A 43 -8.63 11.68 12.18
C MET A 43 -7.67 10.53 12.42
N ASN A 44 -7.18 10.38 13.65
CA ASN A 44 -6.33 9.27 14.04
C ASN A 44 -7.04 7.91 13.85
N GLU A 45 -8.31 7.79 14.26
CA GLU A 45 -9.09 6.56 14.01
C GLU A 45 -9.28 6.25 12.51
N ILE A 46 -9.44 7.28 11.67
CA ILE A 46 -9.51 7.13 10.21
C ILE A 46 -8.16 6.67 9.65
N PHE A 47 -7.07 7.27 10.09
CA PHE A 47 -5.71 6.91 9.68
C PHE A 47 -5.33 5.49 10.11
N GLU A 48 -5.75 5.04 11.29
CA GLU A 48 -5.57 3.66 11.72
C GLU A 48 -6.20 2.66 10.76
N LEU A 49 -7.42 2.94 10.26
CA LEU A 49 -8.08 2.10 9.27
C LEU A 49 -7.34 2.09 7.93
N ILE A 50 -6.93 3.28 7.49
CA ILE A 50 -6.21 3.46 6.21
C ILE A 50 -4.88 2.71 6.25
N VAL A 51 -4.05 2.94 7.25
CA VAL A 51 -2.77 2.23 7.44
C VAL A 51 -3.02 0.73 7.64
N GLY A 52 -4.09 0.37 8.36
CA GLY A 52 -4.50 -1.02 8.54
C GLY A 52 -4.82 -1.75 7.22
N ALA A 53 -5.37 -1.04 6.23
CA ALA A 53 -5.64 -1.61 4.90
C ALA A 53 -4.36 -2.06 4.19
N PHE A 54 -3.20 -1.48 4.54
CA PHE A 54 -1.92 -1.78 3.91
C PHE A 54 -1.27 -3.09 4.41
N LYS A 55 -1.76 -3.63 5.52
CA LYS A 55 -1.26 -4.90 6.08
C LYS A 55 -1.34 -6.08 5.11
N SER A 56 -2.33 -6.06 4.22
CA SER A 56 -2.68 -7.16 3.29
C SER A 56 -2.56 -6.78 1.82
N LEU A 57 -1.60 -5.92 1.46
CA LEU A 57 -1.40 -5.46 0.07
C LEU A 57 -0.94 -6.54 -0.92
N ASP A 58 -0.40 -7.64 -0.43
CA ASP A 58 0.04 -8.81 -1.19
C ASP A 58 -1.09 -9.81 -1.50
N GLU A 59 -2.27 -9.62 -0.92
CA GLU A 59 -3.45 -10.46 -1.20
C GLU A 59 -4.15 -10.01 -2.49
N LEU A 60 -3.54 -10.31 -3.64
CA LEU A 60 -4.04 -9.91 -4.97
C LEU A 60 -5.43 -10.51 -5.29
N SER A 61 -5.74 -11.68 -4.75
CA SER A 61 -7.01 -12.38 -4.98
C SER A 61 -8.18 -11.87 -4.12
N SER A 62 -7.95 -10.90 -3.24
CA SER A 62 -9.01 -10.32 -2.42
C SER A 62 -9.94 -9.45 -3.25
N ARG A 63 -11.24 -9.53 -2.96
CA ARG A 63 -12.27 -8.69 -3.59
C ARG A 63 -12.10 -7.21 -3.26
N SER A 64 -11.39 -6.87 -2.19
CA SER A 64 -11.09 -5.50 -1.80
C SER A 64 -9.69 -5.03 -2.24
N PHE A 65 -8.97 -5.81 -3.05
CA PHE A 65 -7.63 -5.44 -3.52
C PHE A 65 -7.64 -4.07 -4.23
N LEU A 66 -8.57 -3.87 -5.17
CA LEU A 66 -8.70 -2.59 -5.90
C LEU A 66 -8.97 -1.41 -4.98
N LYS A 67 -9.75 -1.62 -3.92
CA LYS A 67 -10.00 -0.58 -2.91
C LYS A 67 -8.71 -0.20 -2.18
N ARG A 68 -7.84 -1.17 -1.86
CA ARG A 68 -6.53 -0.89 -1.26
C ARG A 68 -5.62 -0.11 -2.21
N VAL A 69 -5.60 -0.47 -3.50
CA VAL A 69 -4.82 0.26 -4.51
C VAL A 69 -5.31 1.70 -4.62
N SER A 70 -6.63 1.92 -4.68
CA SER A 70 -7.20 3.27 -4.71
C SER A 70 -6.81 4.08 -3.49
N ILE A 71 -6.88 3.51 -2.28
CA ILE A 71 -6.46 4.19 -1.05
C ILE A 71 -4.99 4.62 -1.16
N ILE A 72 -4.08 3.74 -1.61
CA ILE A 72 -2.67 4.09 -1.80
C ILE A 72 -2.50 5.24 -2.80
N GLU A 73 -3.17 5.16 -3.95
CA GLU A 73 -3.11 6.19 -4.98
C GLU A 73 -3.57 7.55 -4.45
N ASP A 74 -4.66 7.57 -3.71
CA ASP A 74 -5.21 8.79 -3.13
C ASP A 74 -4.26 9.39 -2.10
N ILE A 75 -3.65 8.60 -1.22
CA ILE A 75 -2.67 9.11 -0.24
C ILE A 75 -1.46 9.73 -0.95
N ALA A 76 -0.99 9.11 -2.04
CA ALA A 76 0.12 9.65 -2.82
C ALA A 76 -0.25 10.97 -3.54
N LYS A 77 -1.49 11.10 -4.02
CA LYS A 77 -1.95 12.28 -4.78
C LYS A 77 -2.41 13.45 -3.91
N VAL A 78 -3.05 13.15 -2.78
CA VAL A 78 -3.77 14.11 -1.94
C VAL A 78 -2.93 14.53 -0.72
N LEU A 79 -1.72 13.98 -0.58
CA LEU A 79 -0.82 14.27 0.54
C LEU A 79 -1.47 13.97 1.90
N THR A 80 -2.36 12.98 1.98
CA THR A 80 -2.97 12.53 3.25
C THR A 80 -1.94 12.08 4.28
N CYS A 81 -0.75 11.67 3.81
CA CYS A 81 0.38 11.36 4.67
C CYS A 81 1.01 12.60 5.34
N VAL A 82 0.87 13.79 4.74
CA VAL A 82 1.31 15.06 5.36
C VAL A 82 0.37 15.46 6.47
N LEU A 83 -0.94 15.25 6.31
CA LEU A 83 -1.88 15.43 7.43
C LEU A 83 -1.56 14.55 8.63
N MET A 84 -1.11 13.31 8.39
CA MET A 84 -0.67 12.44 9.48
C MET A 84 0.53 13.03 10.23
N LEU A 85 1.39 13.80 9.57
CA LEU A 85 2.47 14.56 10.21
C LEU A 85 1.91 15.77 10.98
N ASP A 86 0.98 16.51 10.38
CA ASP A 86 0.39 17.72 11.00
C ASP A 86 -0.33 17.45 12.33
N ILE A 87 -0.83 16.23 12.54
CA ILE A 87 -1.49 15.79 13.79
C ILE A 87 -0.64 14.81 14.62
N ASP A 88 0.68 14.77 14.41
CA ASP A 88 1.64 13.99 15.20
C ASP A 88 1.37 12.46 15.25
N CYS A 89 0.87 11.88 14.15
CA CYS A 89 0.60 10.43 14.03
C CYS A 89 1.86 9.59 13.70
N ASP A 90 2.99 9.85 14.36
CA ASP A 90 4.29 9.21 14.10
C ASP A 90 4.26 7.67 14.15
N ASP A 91 3.53 7.11 15.11
CA ASP A 91 3.37 5.67 15.27
C ASP A 91 2.69 5.02 14.04
N LEU A 92 1.73 5.73 13.43
CA LEU A 92 1.04 5.28 12.22
C LEU A 92 1.93 5.40 10.98
N ILE A 93 2.71 6.48 10.87
CA ILE A 93 3.73 6.64 9.84
C ILE A 93 4.74 5.49 9.91
N LEU A 94 5.27 5.20 11.09
CA LEU A 94 6.20 4.08 11.30
C LEU A 94 5.57 2.75 10.90
N LYS A 95 4.32 2.51 11.30
CA LYS A 95 3.59 1.28 10.96
C LYS A 95 3.32 1.16 9.46
N MET A 96 3.04 2.26 8.78
CA MET A 96 2.89 2.31 7.32
C MET A 96 4.20 1.95 6.62
N PHE A 97 5.33 2.53 7.05
CA PHE A 97 6.66 2.18 6.52
C PHE A 97 6.97 0.69 6.72
N GLN A 98 6.67 0.14 7.90
CA GLN A 98 6.84 -1.28 8.18
C GLN A 98 5.96 -2.15 7.27
N HIS A 99 4.72 -1.75 7.01
CA HIS A 99 3.83 -2.45 6.08
C HIS A 99 4.41 -2.44 4.66
N PHE A 100 4.85 -1.28 4.15
CA PHE A 100 5.45 -1.18 2.82
C PHE A 100 6.74 -1.98 2.72
N LEU A 101 7.72 -1.78 3.61
CA LEU A 101 9.03 -2.43 3.55
C LEU A 101 8.98 -3.95 3.74
N LYS A 102 7.98 -4.46 4.47
CA LYS A 102 7.75 -5.90 4.60
C LYS A 102 7.19 -6.50 3.30
N LYS A 103 6.36 -5.75 2.57
CA LYS A 103 5.61 -6.21 1.39
C LYS A 103 6.31 -5.95 0.06
N ILE A 104 7.17 -4.92 -0.01
CA ILE A 104 8.08 -4.53 -1.10
C ILE A 104 8.92 -5.70 -1.70
N ARG A 105 8.89 -6.89 -1.09
CA ARG A 105 9.78 -8.03 -1.36
C ARG A 105 9.22 -9.10 -2.30
N SER A 106 8.03 -8.96 -2.90
CA SER A 106 7.48 -9.98 -3.82
C SER A 106 6.45 -9.45 -4.83
N LYS A 107 6.59 -9.79 -6.13
CA LYS A 107 5.55 -9.85 -7.19
C LYS A 107 4.50 -8.71 -7.26
N HIS A 108 4.77 -7.53 -6.72
CA HIS A 108 3.86 -6.40 -6.83
C HIS A 108 4.03 -5.72 -8.19
N PHE A 109 2.93 -5.20 -8.76
CA PHE A 109 2.98 -4.35 -9.95
C PHE A 109 3.88 -3.16 -9.69
N ASP A 110 4.75 -2.83 -10.65
CA ASP A 110 5.70 -1.72 -10.56
C ASP A 110 5.01 -0.42 -10.13
N THR A 111 3.77 -0.18 -10.58
CA THR A 111 2.97 0.97 -10.18
C THR A 111 2.71 1.05 -8.68
N ILE A 112 2.33 -0.06 -8.02
CA ILE A 112 2.03 -0.05 -6.58
C ILE A 112 3.32 0.18 -5.80
N PHE A 113 4.42 -0.42 -6.26
CA PHE A 113 5.74 -0.18 -5.68
C PHE A 113 6.11 1.30 -5.76
N SER A 114 5.98 1.91 -6.94
CA SER A 114 6.26 3.35 -7.13
C SER A 114 5.38 4.25 -6.26
N LEU A 115 4.12 3.88 -6.02
CA LEU A 115 3.25 4.63 -5.12
C LEU A 115 3.71 4.52 -3.65
N MET A 116 4.10 3.33 -3.19
CA MET A 116 4.66 3.16 -1.84
C MET A 116 5.95 3.99 -1.67
N GLU A 117 6.84 3.93 -2.65
CA GLU A 117 8.08 4.72 -2.67
C GLU A 117 7.78 6.22 -2.66
N CYS A 118 6.83 6.68 -3.47
CA CYS A 118 6.40 8.07 -3.54
C CYS A 118 5.91 8.56 -2.18
N ILE A 119 5.02 7.82 -1.52
CA ILE A 119 4.51 8.16 -0.19
C ILE A 119 5.64 8.25 0.84
N MET A 120 6.52 7.23 0.88
CA MET A 120 7.66 7.23 1.80
C MET A 120 8.59 8.43 1.55
N THR A 121 8.80 8.80 0.28
CA THR A 121 9.63 9.93 -0.12
C THR A 121 9.02 11.26 0.32
N ILE A 122 7.72 11.46 0.07
CA ILE A 122 6.98 12.65 0.51
C ILE A 122 7.12 12.83 2.02
N ILE A 123 6.86 11.78 2.80
CA ILE A 123 6.97 11.85 4.27
C ILE A 123 8.39 12.23 4.70
N LEU A 124 9.42 11.61 4.12
CA LEU A 124 10.81 11.91 4.45
C LEU A 124 11.25 13.33 4.06
N GLN A 125 10.58 13.95 3.09
CA GLN A 125 10.81 15.33 2.69
C GLN A 125 10.13 16.34 3.63
N GLU A 126 8.98 15.97 4.21
CA GLU A 126 8.17 16.85 5.04
C GLU A 126 8.46 16.74 6.55
N ILE A 127 9.07 15.65 7.02
CA ILE A 127 9.43 15.51 8.45
C ILE A 127 10.52 16.51 8.86
N GLU A 128 10.39 17.09 10.05
CA GLU A 128 11.42 17.98 10.61
C GLU A 128 12.69 17.22 11.04
N SER A 129 12.51 16.01 11.58
CA SER A 129 13.60 15.17 12.04
C SER A 129 13.26 13.69 11.95
N ILE A 130 14.26 12.85 11.66
CA ILE A 130 14.07 11.41 11.57
C ILE A 130 14.21 10.75 12.93
N SER A 131 13.15 10.07 13.39
CA SER A 131 13.21 9.31 14.64
C SER A 131 14.12 8.09 14.52
N THR A 132 14.69 7.64 15.64
CA THR A 132 15.56 6.45 15.67
C THR A 132 14.82 5.18 15.26
N GLN A 133 13.52 5.10 15.57
CA GLN A 133 12.65 4.00 15.17
C GLN A 133 12.41 3.96 13.67
N LEU A 134 12.14 5.12 13.05
CA LEU A 134 11.98 5.23 11.59
C LEU A 134 13.30 4.91 10.87
N LEU A 135 14.42 5.42 11.37
CA LEU A 135 15.75 5.10 10.87
C LEU A 135 16.03 3.59 10.95
N SER A 136 15.75 2.95 12.08
CA SER A 136 15.89 1.50 12.24
C SER A 136 15.00 0.74 11.25
N CYS A 137 13.76 1.19 11.06
CA CYS A 137 12.83 0.60 10.10
C CYS A 137 13.39 0.62 8.68
N LEU A 138 13.97 1.75 8.25
CA LEU A 138 14.60 1.89 6.94
C LEU A 138 15.83 0.98 6.79
N LEU A 139 16.72 0.98 7.79
CA LEU A 139 17.92 0.15 7.80
C LEU A 139 17.60 -1.35 7.76
N ASP A 140 16.54 -1.79 8.44
CA ASP A 140 16.07 -3.17 8.39
C ASP A 140 15.43 -3.53 7.04
N GLY A 141 14.90 -2.54 6.31
CA GLY A 141 14.54 -2.65 4.91
C GLY A 141 15.75 -3.03 4.03
N VAL A 142 16.87 -2.32 4.20
CA VAL A 142 18.10 -2.48 3.41
C VAL A 142 18.84 -3.79 3.68
N LYS A 143 18.95 -4.22 4.95
CA LYS A 143 19.65 -5.47 5.33
C LYS A 143 19.10 -6.73 4.66
N VAL A 144 17.86 -6.71 4.18
CA VAL A 144 17.22 -7.87 3.55
C VAL A 144 17.58 -8.00 2.06
N VAL A 145 18.12 -6.95 1.44
CA VAL A 145 18.57 -6.98 0.04
C VAL A 145 19.74 -7.96 -0.15
N GLU A 146 20.57 -8.17 0.88
CA GLU A 146 21.75 -9.05 0.78
C GLU A 146 21.47 -10.55 0.95
N LYS A 147 20.23 -10.99 1.25
CA LYS A 147 19.97 -12.40 1.64
C LYS A 147 19.01 -13.20 0.77
N LYS A 148 18.66 -12.76 -0.44
CA LYS A 148 17.93 -13.63 -1.39
C LYS A 148 18.51 -13.55 -2.80
N HIS A 149 19.25 -14.59 -3.20
CA HIS A 149 19.30 -14.97 -4.60
C HIS A 149 17.86 -15.08 -5.13
N MET A 150 17.53 -14.30 -6.18
CA MET A 150 16.30 -14.46 -6.95
C MET A 150 16.20 -15.91 -7.43
N LYS A 151 15.34 -16.71 -6.78
CA LYS A 151 14.79 -17.92 -7.39
C LYS A 151 13.52 -17.50 -8.14
N GLY A 152 13.54 -17.57 -9.46
CA GLY A 152 12.34 -17.36 -10.30
C GLY A 152 12.43 -16.25 -11.36
N LEU A 153 13.60 -16.05 -11.98
CA LEU A 153 13.74 -15.19 -13.18
C LEU A 153 14.37 -15.94 -14.37
N ASP A 154 14.21 -17.26 -14.37
CA ASP A 154 14.71 -18.20 -15.37
C ASP A 154 13.54 -18.98 -15.99
N ASP A 155 13.85 -19.90 -16.90
CA ASP A 155 12.89 -20.74 -17.61
C ASP A 155 12.00 -21.61 -16.69
N THR A 156 12.34 -21.73 -15.40
CA THR A 156 11.62 -22.58 -14.45
C THR A 156 10.18 -22.16 -14.18
N ILE A 157 9.80 -20.92 -14.54
CA ILE A 157 8.43 -20.42 -14.36
C ILE A 157 7.56 -20.55 -15.62
N VAL A 158 8.10 -21.04 -16.74
CA VAL A 158 7.31 -21.34 -17.95
C VAL A 158 6.23 -22.38 -17.64
N GLY A 159 4.99 -22.12 -18.07
CA GLY A 159 3.79 -22.90 -17.76
C GLY A 159 3.08 -22.47 -16.47
N SER A 160 3.62 -21.51 -15.71
CA SER A 160 2.94 -20.97 -14.53
C SER A 160 1.81 -20.02 -14.92
N LYS A 161 0.66 -20.13 -14.23
CA LYS A 161 -0.38 -19.10 -14.29
C LYS A 161 0.08 -17.83 -13.60
N ILE A 162 -0.14 -16.71 -14.26
CA ILE A 162 0.14 -15.37 -13.76
C ILE A 162 -1.10 -14.49 -13.90
N ILE A 163 -1.15 -13.48 -13.05
CA ILE A 163 -2.21 -12.48 -13.05
C ILE A 163 -1.53 -11.15 -13.36
N ILE A 164 -1.93 -10.52 -14.47
CA ILE A 164 -1.32 -9.29 -14.98
C ILE A 164 -2.31 -8.15 -14.85
N TRP A 165 -1.88 -7.03 -14.29
CA TRP A 165 -2.63 -5.80 -14.21
C TRP A 165 -2.34 -4.95 -15.45
N TRP A 166 -3.40 -4.54 -16.13
CA TRP A 166 -3.31 -3.59 -17.24
C TRP A 166 -3.87 -2.24 -16.82
N LEU A 167 -3.05 -1.19 -16.97
CA LEU A 167 -3.34 0.16 -16.49
C LEU A 167 -4.48 0.83 -17.28
N ASP A 168 -4.52 0.63 -18.60
CA ASP A 168 -5.49 1.26 -19.50
C ASP A 168 -6.93 0.86 -19.17
N ASP A 169 -7.12 -0.39 -18.75
CA ASP A 169 -8.44 -0.95 -18.47
C ASP A 169 -8.75 -1.11 -16.98
N GLN A 170 -7.77 -0.85 -16.11
CA GLN A 170 -7.83 -1.09 -14.66
C GLN A 170 -8.36 -2.50 -14.30
N ARG A 171 -7.84 -3.53 -14.99
CA ARG A 171 -8.30 -4.92 -14.86
C ARG A 171 -7.15 -5.92 -14.79
N PHE A 172 -7.48 -7.06 -14.19
CA PHE A 172 -6.62 -8.24 -14.13
C PHE A 172 -6.93 -9.22 -15.25
N TYR A 173 -5.87 -9.76 -15.85
CA TYR A 173 -5.94 -10.80 -16.85
C TYR A 173 -5.20 -12.04 -16.32
N ASP A 174 -5.91 -13.17 -16.32
CA ASP A 174 -5.34 -14.49 -16.05
C ASP A 174 -4.64 -14.97 -17.32
N ASP A 175 -3.36 -15.28 -17.22
CA ASP A 175 -2.56 -15.64 -18.37
C ASP A 175 -1.48 -16.67 -17.98
N ILE A 176 -0.82 -17.30 -18.96
CA ILE A 176 0.21 -18.33 -18.75
C ILE A 176 1.52 -17.86 -19.37
N ILE A 177 2.62 -18.09 -18.65
CA ILE A 177 3.95 -17.89 -19.21
C ILE A 177 4.21 -18.97 -20.27
N ASP A 178 4.19 -18.58 -21.54
CA ASP A 178 4.39 -19.45 -22.71
C ASP A 178 5.87 -19.77 -22.93
N SER A 179 6.74 -18.77 -22.80
CA SER A 179 8.17 -18.94 -23.04
C SER A 179 9.01 -17.86 -22.36
N PHE A 180 10.31 -18.12 -22.21
CA PHE A 180 11.29 -17.18 -21.67
C PHE A 180 12.39 -16.92 -22.70
N ASP A 181 12.65 -15.63 -22.98
CA ASP A 181 13.78 -15.20 -23.80
C ASP A 181 14.96 -14.83 -22.89
N GLN A 182 16.00 -15.66 -22.93
CA GLN A 182 17.19 -15.50 -22.10
C GLN A 182 18.05 -14.28 -22.48
N SER A 183 17.98 -13.82 -23.74
CA SER A 183 18.78 -12.70 -24.24
C SER A 183 18.25 -11.36 -23.74
N THR A 184 16.93 -11.22 -23.70
CA THR A 184 16.23 -10.02 -23.24
C THR A 184 15.76 -10.12 -21.78
N ARG A 185 15.84 -11.31 -21.18
CA ARG A 185 15.29 -11.65 -19.86
C ARG A 185 13.80 -11.34 -19.75
N THR A 186 13.06 -11.56 -20.84
CA THR A 186 11.61 -11.31 -20.91
C THR A 186 10.83 -12.61 -21.01
N HIS A 187 9.59 -12.58 -20.53
CA HIS A 187 8.64 -13.71 -20.62
C HIS A 187 7.55 -13.37 -21.61
N LYS A 188 7.19 -14.33 -22.46
CA LYS A 188 6.04 -14.25 -23.35
C LYS A 188 4.83 -14.90 -22.68
N ILE A 189 3.67 -14.29 -22.90
CA ILE A 189 2.43 -14.57 -22.21
C ILE A 189 1.33 -14.82 -23.28
N VAL A 190 0.43 -15.79 -23.09
CA VAL A 190 -0.53 -16.29 -24.11
C VAL A 190 -1.89 -16.70 -23.54
#